data_AF-L2GRL6-F1
#
_entry.id   AF-L2GRL6-F1
#
_cell.length_a   1.000
_cell.length_b   1.000
_cell.length_c   1.000
_cell.angle_alpha   90.00
_cell.angle_beta   90.00
_cell.angle_gamma   90.00
#
_symmetry.space_group_name_H-M   'P 1'
#
loop_
_entity.id
_entity.type
_entity.pdbx_description
1 polymer ?
#
loop_
_entity_poly.entity_id
_entity_poly.type
_entity_poly.pdbx_seq_one_letter_code
_entity_poly.pdbx_strand_id
1 'polypeptide(L)'
;MLPFTFSLLKCNSCDFTQKLRLMPTKVHKITPTSEFHREVDEETLESLKKSFENMEDVYKLEDDTRLFLFGNVVDEGKIVCDSCSVYFSIEDGIVDFINPVKIEKNDVEAE
;
A
#
# COMPACT_ATOMS: atom_id res chain seq x y z
N MET A 1 4.56 -1.41 7.59
CA MET A 1 3.10 -1.18 7.46
C MET A 1 2.42 -2.41 6.86
N LEU A 2 1.23 -2.79 7.36
CA LEU A 2 0.45 -3.90 6.79
C LEU A 2 -0.42 -3.42 5.60
N PRO A 3 -0.67 -4.24 4.56
CA PRO A 3 -1.64 -3.94 3.50
C PRO A 3 -3.04 -3.65 4.04
N PHE A 4 -3.42 -4.29 5.14
CA PHE A 4 -4.65 -3.93 5.85
C PHE A 4 -4.67 -2.47 6.33
N THR A 5 -3.55 -1.93 6.83
CA THR A 5 -3.48 -0.53 7.24
C THR A 5 -3.75 0.38 6.04
N PHE A 6 -3.21 0.06 4.87
CA PHE A 6 -3.45 0.81 3.64
C PHE A 6 -4.93 0.89 3.27
N SER A 7 -5.73 -0.16 3.50
CA SER A 7 -7.17 -0.14 3.19
C SER A 7 -7.98 0.83 4.07
N LEU A 8 -7.37 1.41 5.10
CA LEU A 8 -7.99 2.41 5.97
C LEU A 8 -7.55 3.84 5.63
N LEU A 9 -6.51 4.00 4.82
CA LEU A 9 -5.91 5.29 4.52
C LEU A 9 -6.70 6.04 3.46
N LYS A 10 -6.65 7.37 3.55
CA LYS A 10 -7.23 8.31 2.59
C LYS A 10 -6.30 9.50 2.44
N CYS A 11 -6.28 10.10 1.25
CA CYS A 11 -5.59 11.37 1.07
C CYS A 11 -6.35 12.48 1.81
N ASN A 12 -5.65 13.24 2.66
CA ASN A 12 -6.24 14.35 3.41
C ASN A 12 -6.36 15.65 2.59
N SER A 13 -5.69 15.71 1.44
CA SER A 13 -5.62 16.88 0.57
C SER A 13 -6.62 16.81 -0.60
N CYS A 14 -7.34 15.70 -0.71
CA CYS A 14 -8.30 15.42 -1.78
C CYS A 14 -9.67 15.05 -1.22
N ASP A 15 -10.71 15.17 -2.05
CA ASP A 15 -12.04 14.71 -1.68
C ASP A 15 -12.09 13.19 -1.41
N PHE A 16 -13.10 12.78 -0.64
CA PHE A 16 -13.23 11.48 0.03
C PHE A 16 -13.29 10.24 -0.89
N THR A 17 -13.29 10.40 -2.21
CA THR A 17 -13.57 9.35 -3.22
C THR A 17 -12.33 8.85 -3.96
N GLN A 18 -11.13 9.22 -3.54
CA GLN A 18 -9.95 9.09 -4.39
C GLN A 18 -9.01 7.93 -4.06
N LYS A 19 -8.40 7.40 -5.12
CA LYS A 19 -7.61 6.17 -5.10
C LYS A 19 -6.19 6.46 -4.65
N LEU A 20 -5.81 5.86 -3.53
CA LEU A 20 -4.40 5.70 -3.17
C LEU A 20 -3.85 4.46 -3.88
N ARG A 21 -2.56 4.47 -4.20
CA ARG A 21 -1.82 3.30 -4.67
C ARG A 21 -0.65 3.03 -3.74
N LEU A 22 -0.45 1.76 -3.40
CA LEU A 22 0.70 1.32 -2.64
C LEU A 22 1.79 0.90 -3.63
N MET A 23 3.01 1.36 -3.43
CA MET A 23 4.17 0.97 -4.23
C MET A 23 5.26 0.48 -3.26
N PRO A 24 5.16 -0.78 -2.80
CA PRO A 24 6.15 -1.35 -1.91
C PRO A 24 7.46 -1.59 -2.66
N THR A 25 8.60 -1.40 -1.99
CA THR A 25 9.94 -1.71 -2.53
C THR A 25 10.66 -2.76 -1.68
N LYS A 26 10.33 -2.87 -0.40
CA LYS A 26 10.82 -3.92 0.49
C LYS A 26 9.69 -4.44 1.37
N VAL A 27 9.52 -5.76 1.39
CA VAL A 27 8.50 -6.44 2.16
C VAL A 27 9.11 -7.65 2.85
N HIS A 28 8.69 -7.94 4.07
CA HIS A 28 8.97 -9.21 4.73
C HIS A 28 7.69 -9.89 5.20
N LYS A 29 7.76 -11.21 5.37
CA LYS A 29 6.65 -12.02 5.87
C LYS A 29 6.67 -12.12 7.38
N ILE A 30 5.48 -12.07 7.98
CA ILE A 30 5.22 -12.49 9.35
C ILE A 30 4.06 -13.47 9.36
N THR A 31 4.03 -14.37 10.34
CA THR A 31 2.85 -15.20 10.59
C THR A 31 1.88 -14.42 11.49
N PRO A 32 0.67 -14.07 11.03
CA PRO A 32 -0.28 -13.30 11.83
C PRO A 32 -0.75 -14.13 13.04
N THR A 33 -0.57 -13.59 14.24
CA THR A 33 -0.95 -14.27 15.50
C THR A 33 -2.45 -14.17 15.81
N SER A 34 -3.15 -13.18 15.25
CA SER A 34 -4.56 -12.91 15.54
C SER A 34 -5.51 -13.45 14.47
N GLU A 35 -6.68 -13.92 14.88
CA GLU A 35 -7.81 -14.26 13.99
C GLU A 35 -8.61 -13.05 13.51
N PHE A 36 -7.97 -11.89 13.41
CA PHE A 36 -8.66 -10.69 12.98
C PHE A 36 -9.08 -10.82 11.52
N HIS A 37 -10.39 -10.75 11.29
CA HIS A 37 -11.01 -10.72 9.98
C HIS A 37 -11.78 -9.41 9.83
N ARG A 38 -11.45 -8.65 8.80
CA ARG A 38 -12.20 -7.46 8.40
C ARG A 38 -12.33 -7.44 6.88
N GLU A 39 -13.52 -7.11 6.42
CA GLU A 39 -13.80 -6.96 5.00
C GLU A 39 -13.11 -5.70 4.48
N VAL A 40 -12.46 -5.87 3.33
CA VAL A 40 -11.86 -4.81 2.52
C VAL A 40 -12.61 -4.83 1.19
N ASP A 41 -12.96 -3.66 0.67
CA ASP A 41 -13.68 -3.56 -0.60
C ASP A 41 -12.85 -4.12 -1.77
N GLU A 42 -13.56 -4.63 -2.78
CA GLU A 42 -12.97 -5.31 -3.94
C GLU A 42 -12.00 -4.41 -4.73
N GLU A 43 -12.31 -3.12 -4.84
CA GLU A 43 -11.46 -2.15 -5.53
C GLU A 43 -10.10 -1.98 -4.83
N THR A 44 -10.11 -1.88 -3.51
CA THR A 44 -8.88 -1.81 -2.71
C THR A 44 -8.08 -3.11 -2.80
N LEU A 45 -8.75 -4.26 -2.81
CA LEU A 45 -8.10 -5.56 -2.99
C LEU A 45 -7.44 -5.69 -4.37
N GLU A 46 -8.09 -5.25 -5.45
CA GLU A 46 -7.50 -5.22 -6.79
C GLU A 46 -6.27 -4.29 -6.85
N SER A 47 -6.35 -3.12 -6.22
CA SER A 47 -5.21 -2.19 -6.13
C SER A 47 -4.03 -2.81 -5.39
N LEU A 48 -4.29 -3.46 -4.26
CA LEU A 48 -3.28 -4.18 -3.48
C LEU A 48 -2.69 -5.34 -4.27
N LYS A 49 -3.49 -6.14 -4.97
CA LYS A 49 -3.00 -7.23 -5.83
C LYS A 49 -1.98 -6.73 -6.85
N LYS A 50 -2.30 -5.65 -7.57
CA LYS A 50 -1.38 -5.03 -8.54
C LYS A 50 -0.10 -4.52 -7.87
N SER A 51 -0.23 -3.93 -6.68
CA SER A 51 0.89 -3.38 -5.92
C SER A 51 1.96 -4.43 -5.55
N PHE A 52 1.55 -5.70 -5.39
CA PHE A 52 2.43 -6.80 -4.98
C PHE A 52 2.67 -7.83 -6.10
N GLU A 53 2.21 -7.57 -7.32
CA GLU A 53 2.24 -8.53 -8.44
C GLU A 53 3.67 -9.01 -8.74
N ASN A 54 4.60 -8.06 -8.85
CA ASN A 54 6.01 -8.30 -9.17
C ASN A 54 6.90 -8.59 -7.95
N MET A 55 6.33 -8.66 -6.74
CA MET A 55 7.12 -8.97 -5.55
C MET A 55 7.35 -10.47 -5.38
N GLU A 56 8.59 -10.84 -5.16
CA GLU A 56 8.98 -12.19 -4.76
C GLU A 56 8.85 -12.35 -3.24
N ASP A 57 8.68 -13.60 -2.80
CA ASP A 57 8.60 -13.98 -1.38
C ASP A 57 7.58 -13.19 -0.53
N VAL A 58 6.40 -12.89 -1.10
CA VAL A 58 5.23 -12.34 -0.38
C VAL A 58 4.09 -13.36 -0.32
N TYR A 59 3.17 -13.22 0.65
CA TYR A 59 1.89 -13.91 0.56
C TYR A 59 1.09 -13.30 -0.59
N LYS A 60 0.52 -14.11 -1.47
CA LYS A 60 -0.29 -13.64 -2.59
C LYS A 60 -1.76 -13.61 -2.20
N LEU A 61 -2.52 -12.70 -2.82
CA LEU A 61 -3.90 -12.45 -2.43
C LEU A 61 -4.80 -13.66 -2.74
N GLU A 62 -4.47 -14.40 -3.80
CA GLU A 62 -5.20 -15.58 -4.28
C GLU A 62 -5.10 -16.77 -3.34
N ASP A 63 -4.02 -16.87 -2.56
CA ASP A 63 -3.77 -18.01 -1.68
C ASP A 63 -4.58 -17.89 -0.40
N ASP A 64 -4.51 -16.72 0.25
CA ASP A 64 -5.22 -16.42 1.48
C ASP A 64 -5.23 -14.90 1.73
N THR A 65 -6.40 -14.27 1.56
CA THR A 65 -6.59 -12.83 1.79
C THR A 65 -6.15 -12.38 3.18
N ARG A 66 -6.32 -13.20 4.22
CA ARG A 66 -5.89 -12.84 5.57
C ARG A 66 -4.36 -12.83 5.67
N LEU A 67 -3.70 -13.87 5.18
CA LEU A 67 -2.23 -13.90 5.17
C LEU A 67 -1.67 -12.77 4.31
N PHE A 68 -2.32 -12.44 3.19
CA PHE A 68 -1.95 -11.28 2.39
C PHE A 68 -2.05 -9.97 3.18
N LEU A 69 -3.21 -9.72 3.81
CA LEU A 69 -3.51 -8.45 4.46
C LEU A 69 -2.74 -8.22 5.77
N PHE A 70 -2.42 -9.29 6.50
CA PHE A 70 -1.82 -9.21 7.84
C PHE A 70 -0.44 -9.85 7.94
N GLY A 71 0.01 -10.59 6.93
CA GLY A 71 1.27 -11.32 6.93
C GLY A 71 2.36 -10.68 6.08
N ASN A 72 2.02 -9.76 5.16
CA ASN A 72 3.01 -8.98 4.42
C ASN A 72 3.28 -7.67 5.17
N VAL A 73 4.50 -7.45 5.64
CA VAL A 73 4.90 -6.18 6.24
C VAL A 73 5.72 -5.40 5.23
N VAL A 74 5.20 -4.26 4.79
CA VAL A 74 5.92 -3.30 3.94
C VAL A 74 6.89 -2.52 4.81
N ASP A 75 8.18 -2.72 4.61
CA ASP A 75 9.25 -1.98 5.30
C ASP A 75 9.55 -0.67 4.58
N GLU A 76 9.68 -0.74 3.26
CA GLU A 76 10.04 0.39 2.41
C GLU A 76 9.05 0.51 1.25
N GLY A 77 8.79 1.74 0.83
CA GLY A 77 7.96 2.01 -0.34
C GLY A 77 7.36 3.40 -0.31
N LYS A 78 6.26 3.58 -1.04
CA LYS A 78 5.50 4.82 -1.05
C LYS A 78 4.01 4.59 -1.21
N ILE A 79 3.21 5.51 -0.70
CA ILE A 79 1.78 5.61 -0.98
C ILE A 79 1.58 6.82 -1.90
N VAL A 80 1.04 6.59 -3.08
CA VAL A 80 0.80 7.63 -4.09
C VAL A 80 -0.67 7.99 -4.11
N CYS A 81 -0.97 9.29 -4.07
CA CYS A 81 -2.29 9.81 -4.42
C CYS A 81 -2.25 10.34 -5.86
N ASP A 82 -2.93 9.64 -6.76
CA ASP A 82 -2.87 9.94 -8.20
C ASP A 82 -3.47 11.31 -8.55
N SER A 83 -4.37 11.81 -7.72
CA SER A 83 -5.14 13.01 -8.05
C SER A 83 -4.48 14.32 -7.67
N CYS A 84 -3.80 14.38 -6.53
CA CYS A 84 -2.99 15.55 -6.15
C CYS A 84 -1.51 15.37 -6.48
N SER A 85 -1.15 14.23 -7.07
CA SER A 85 0.21 13.91 -7.50
C SER A 85 1.21 14.06 -6.35
N VAL A 86 0.84 13.57 -5.17
CA VAL A 86 1.74 13.50 -4.01
C VAL A 86 2.02 12.05 -3.64
N TYR A 87 3.18 11.80 -3.08
CA TYR A 87 3.46 10.54 -2.41
C TYR A 87 3.91 10.75 -0.97
N PHE A 88 3.64 9.74 -0.15
CA PHE A 88 4.07 9.62 1.23
C PHE A 88 5.08 8.46 1.29
N SER A 89 6.27 8.70 1.81
CA SER A 89 7.29 7.64 1.96
C SER A 89 6.89 6.67 3.06
N ILE A 90 7.33 5.41 2.90
CA ILE A 90 7.29 4.39 3.93
C ILE A 90 8.74 4.02 4.22
N GLU A 91 9.18 4.21 5.45
CA GLU A 91 10.53 3.89 5.94
C GLU A 91 10.40 3.13 7.25
N ASP A 92 11.14 2.02 7.39
CA ASP A 92 11.05 1.11 8.56
C ASP A 92 9.59 0.73 8.92
N GLY A 93 8.75 0.63 7.90
CA GLY A 93 7.34 0.30 8.00
C GLY A 93 6.43 1.41 8.56
N ILE A 94 6.93 2.63 8.70
CA ILE A 94 6.20 3.82 9.15
C ILE A 94 5.93 4.72 7.94
N VAL A 95 4.69 5.20 7.80
CA VAL A 95 4.33 6.15 6.74
C VAL A 95 4.57 7.59 7.21
N ASP A 96 5.32 8.39 6.44
CA ASP A 96 5.48 9.83 6.72
C ASP A 96 4.33 10.63 6.09
N PHE A 97 3.34 10.99 6.91
CA PHE A 97 2.24 11.89 6.51
C PHE A 97 2.54 13.38 6.70
N ILE A 98 3.65 13.72 7.35
CA ILE A 98 4.01 15.11 7.68
C ILE A 98 4.70 15.77 6.49
N ASN A 99 5.55 15.02 5.77
CA ASN A 99 6.35 15.53 4.66
C ASN A 99 5.98 14.87 3.32
N PRO A 100 4.78 15.13 2.76
CA PRO A 100 4.43 14.62 1.43
C PRO A 100 5.31 15.23 0.35
N VAL A 101 5.70 14.42 -0.64
CA VAL A 101 6.50 14.86 -1.78
C VAL A 101 5.61 15.01 -3.01
N LYS A 102 5.72 16.14 -3.72
CA LYS A 102 5.02 16.35 -5.00
C LYS A 102 5.76 15.64 -6.14
N ILE A 103 5.00 14.93 -6.96
CA ILE A 103 5.47 14.32 -8.19
C ILE A 103 5.42 15.38 -9.28
N GLU A 104 6.57 15.77 -9.81
CA GLU A 104 6.60 16.57 -11.03
C GLU A 104 6.30 15.66 -12.23
N LYS A 105 5.49 16.12 -13.18
CA LYS A 105 5.01 15.30 -14.32
C LYS A 105 6.12 14.70 -15.21
N ASN A 106 7.38 15.08 -15.01
CA ASN A 106 8.53 14.56 -15.76
C ASN A 106 9.07 13.21 -15.23
N ASP A 107 8.62 12.73 -14.07
CA ASP A 107 9.11 11.47 -13.48
C ASP A 107 8.32 10.22 -13.90
N VAL A 108 7.32 10.35 -14.78
CA VAL A 108 6.39 9.25 -15.13
C VAL A 108 6.81 8.46 -16.38
N GLU A 109 7.81 8.92 -17.14
CA GLU A 109 8.23 8.29 -18.40
C GLU A 109 9.52 7.46 -18.32
N ALA A 110 10.07 7.25 -17.12
CA ALA A 110 11.35 6.55 -16.96
C ALA A 110 11.36 5.54 -15.81
N GLU A 111 10.45 4.56 -15.83
CA GLU A 111 10.60 3.29 -15.07
C GLU A 111 9.78 2.16 -15.71
#